data_AF-A0A524GLD0-F1
#
_entry.id   AF-A0A524GLD0-F1
#
_cell.length_a   1.000
_cell.length_b   1.000
_cell.length_c   1.000
_cell.angle_alpha   90.00
_cell.angle_beta   90.00
_cell.angle_gamma   90.00
#
_symmetry.space_group_name_H-M   'P 1'
#
loop_
_entity.id
_entity.type
_entity.pdbx_description
1 polymer ?
#
loop_
_entity_poly.entity_id
_entity_poly.type
_entity_poly.pdbx_seq_one_letter_code
_entity_poly.pdbx_strand_id
1 'polypeptide(L)' 'MLRKLLALGFILLLAFRAEGASAGPWVTVKRVVDGDTVQLSDGRSVRYIGVNAPEIN' A
#
# COMPACT_ATOMS: atom_id res chain seq x y z
N MET A 1 -32.70 9.49 22.84
CA MET A 1 -31.56 8.59 23.12
C MET A 1 -30.92 8.06 21.83
N LEU A 2 -31.70 7.63 20.83
CA LEU A 2 -31.22 7.10 19.54
C LEU A 2 -30.25 8.01 18.75
N ARG A 3 -30.50 9.33 18.68
CA ARG A 3 -29.59 10.27 17.98
C ARG A 3 -28.18 10.34 18.60
N LYS A 4 -28.09 10.20 19.93
CA LYS A 4 -26.79 10.17 20.64
C LYS A 4 -26.04 8.86 20.38
N LEU A 5 -26.76 7.73 20.30
CA LEU A 5 -26.21 6.43 19.93
C LEU A 5 -25.68 6.42 18.49
N LEU A 6 -26.42 7.00 17.55
CA LEU A 6 -25.99 7.13 16.14
C LEU A 6 -24.76 8.03 16.02
N ALA A 7 -24.72 9.17 16.71
CA ALA A 7 -23.56 10.05 16.72
C ALA A 7 -22.32 9.36 17.31
N LEU A 8 -22.50 8.62 18.42
CA LEU A 8 -21.40 7.85 19.03
C LEU A 8 -20.89 6.75 18.10
N GLY A 9 -21.78 6.00 17.44
CA GLY A 9 -21.40 4.97 16.48
C GLY A 9 -20.64 5.54 15.27
N PHE A 10 -21.06 6.71 14.78
CA PHE A 10 -20.36 7.41 13.69
C PHE A 10 -18.97 7.91 14.11
N ILE A 11 -18.83 8.46 15.33
CA ILE A 11 -17.53 8.86 15.90
C ILE A 11 -16.62 7.64 16.06
N LEU A 12 -17.14 6.52 16.55
CA LEU A 12 -16.38 5.27 16.67
C LEU A 12 -15.91 4.76 15.30
N LEU A 13 -16.78 4.83 14.28
CA LEU A 13 -16.46 4.45 12.91
C LEU A 13 -15.36 5.32 12.31
N LEU A 14 -15.39 6.63 12.53
CA LEU A 14 -14.35 7.56 12.07
C LEU A 14 -13.02 7.32 12.77
N ALA A 15 -13.03 7.05 14.07
CA ALA A 15 -11.81 6.75 14.83
C ALA A 15 -11.16 5.42 14.40
N PHE A 16 -11.95 4.44 13.95
CA PHE A 16 -11.45 3.13 13.51
C PHE A 16 -10.85 3.14 12.08
N ARG A 17 -11.03 4.21 11.31
CA ARG A 17 -10.56 4.30 9.91
C ARG A 17 -9.22 5.02 9.74
N ALA A 18 -8.63 5.52 10.82
CA ALA A 18 -7.38 6.27 10.79
C ALA A 18 -6.16 5.35 10.97
N GLU A 19 -6.04 4.30 10.15
CA GLU A 19 -4.74 3.69 9.92
C GLU A 19 -3.94 4.67 9.07
N GLY A 20 -3.11 5.48 9.74
CA GLY A 20 -2.25 6.46 9.11
C GLY A 20 -1.41 5.78 8.03
N ALA A 21 -1.47 6.31 6.81
CA ALA A 21 -0.64 5.85 5.71
C ALA A 21 0.84 6.03 6.09
N SER A 22 1.47 4.97 6.57
CA SER A 22 2.90 4.94 6.77
C SER A 22 3.54 4.53 5.45
N ALA A 23 4.54 5.29 5.03
CA ALA A 23 5.40 4.83 3.94
C ALA A 23 6.08 3.55 4.42
N GLY A 24 6.11 2.52 3.56
CA GLY A 24 6.91 1.33 3.82
C GLY A 24 8.39 1.68 3.98
N PRO A 25 9.20 0.81 4.61
CA PRO A 25 10.62 1.05 4.76
C PRO A 25 11.32 1.17 3.41
N TRP A 26 12.38 1.97 3.35
CA TRP A 26 13.28 1.98 2.20
C TRP A 26 13.95 0.62 2.04
N VAL A 27 14.01 0.12 0.81
CA VAL A 27 14.70 -1.12 0.46
C VAL A 27 15.52 -0.91 -0.79
N THR A 28 16.70 -1.50 -0.83
CA THR A 28 17.60 -1.40 -1.98
C THR A 28 17.12 -2.31 -3.11
N VAL A 29 17.15 -1.81 -4.34
CA VAL A 29 16.93 -2.64 -5.53
C VAL A 29 18.16 -3.53 -5.76
N LYS A 30 17.93 -4.84 -5.87
CA LYS A 30 18.98 -5.82 -6.18
C LYS A 30 19.24 -5.91 -7.68
N ARG A 31 18.18 -5.98 -8.49
CA ARG A 31 18.26 -5.92 -9.96
C ARG A 31 16.92 -5.54 -10.57
N VAL A 32 16.97 -5.00 -11.78
CA VAL A 32 15.81 -4.83 -12.66
C VAL A 32 15.49 -6.18 -13.32
N VAL A 33 14.23 -6.60 -13.29
CA VAL A 33 13.77 -7.84 -13.94
C VAL A 33 13.12 -7.49 -15.27
N ASP A 34 12.24 -6.50 -15.25
CA ASP A 34 11.55 -5.95 -16.43
C ASP A 34 11.23 -4.46 -16.20
N GLY A 35 10.71 -3.74 -17.19
CA GLY A 35 10.40 -2.31 -17.11
C GLY A 35 9.40 -1.91 -16.01
N ASP A 36 8.60 -2.86 -15.51
CA ASP A 36 7.67 -2.63 -14.39
C ASP A 36 7.95 -3.51 -13.16
N THR A 37 9.01 -4.32 -13.20
CA THR A 37 9.29 -5.33 -12.19
C THR A 37 10.75 -5.30 -11.72
N VAL A 38 10.95 -5.22 -10.40
CA VAL A 38 12.28 -5.25 -9.76
C VAL A 38 12.37 -6.32 -8.69
N GLN A 39 13.56 -6.87 -8.49
CA GLN A 39 13.86 -7.69 -7.31
C GLN A 39 14.58 -6.85 -6.26
N LEU A 40 14.10 -6.91 -5.02
CA LEU A 40 14.66 -6.20 -3.87
C LEU A 40 15.80 -6.98 -3.20
N SER A 41 16.63 -6.28 -2.43
CA SER A 41 17.73 -6.87 -1.67
C SER A 41 17.27 -7.85 -0.59
N ASP A 42 16.03 -7.72 -0.11
CA ASP A 42 15.40 -8.62 0.86
C ASP A 42 14.76 -9.88 0.21
N GLY A 43 14.88 -10.04 -1.10
CA GLY A 43 14.38 -11.20 -1.85
C GLY A 43 12.97 -11.05 -2.40
N ARG A 44 12.22 -10.00 -2.03
CA ARG A 44 10.89 -9.75 -2.60
C ARG A 44 10.98 -9.34 -4.07
N SER A 45 9.97 -9.73 -4.85
CA SER A 45 9.74 -9.20 -6.19
C SER A 45 8.63 -8.14 -6.12
N VAL A 46 8.82 -6.99 -6.75
CA VAL A 46 7.86 -5.89 -6.76
C VAL A 46 7.52 -5.54 -8.20
N ARG A 47 6.22 -5.59 -8.52
CA ARG A 47 5.64 -5.04 -9.76
C ARG A 47 4.96 -3.72 -9.46
N TYR A 48 5.18 -2.71 -10.30
CA TYR A 48 4.58 -1.40 -10.12
C TYR A 48 3.09 -1.41 -10.47
N ILE A 49 2.28 -0.83 -9.58
CA ILE A 49 0.83 -0.72 -9.80
C ILE A 49 0.58 0.38 -10.83
N GLY A 50 -0.25 0.08 -11.83
CA GLY A 50 -0.63 1.04 -12.88
C GLY A 50 0.44 1.24 -13.96
N VAL A 51 1.54 0.48 -13.91
CA VAL A 51 2.56 0.45 -14.97
C VAL A 51 2.47 -0.91 -15.66
N ASN A 52 2.46 -0.89 -16.99
CA ASN A 52 2.58 -2.09 -17.81
C ASN A 52 3.64 -1.81 -18.89
N ALA A 53 4.84 -2.33 -18.69
CA ALA A 53 5.94 -2.13 -19.62
C ALA A 53 5.88 -3.16 -20.78
N PRO A 54 6.50 -2.86 -21.94
CA PRO A 54 6.80 -3.90 -22.93
C PRO A 54 7.78 -4.92 -22.33
N GLU A 55 7.50 -6.20 -22.53
CA GLU A 55 8.28 -7.30 -21.95
C GLU A 55 9.65 -7.46 -22.64
N ILE A 56 10.69 -7.69 -21.84
CA ILE A 56 12.00 -8.10 -22.35
C ILE A 56 11.90 -9.55 -22.85
N ASN A 57 12.09 -9.74 -24.16
CA ASN A 57 12.20 -11.05 -24.82
C ASN A 57 13.65 -11.39 -25.17
#